data_AF-K9QCZ4-F1
#
_entry.id   AF-K9QCZ4-F1
#
_cell.length_a   1.000
_cell.length_b   1.000
_cell.length_c   1.000
_cell.angle_alpha   90.00
_cell.angle_beta   90.00
_cell.angle_gamma   90.00
#
_symmetry.space_group_name_H-M   'P 1'
#
loop_
_entity.id
_entity.type
_entity.pdbx_description
1 polymer ?
#
loop_
_entity_poly.entity_id
_entity_poly.type
_entity_poly.pdbx_seq_one_letter_code
_entity_poly.pdbx_strand_id
1 'polypeptide(L)'
;MDKTIVQLVDELPSDNITVKVLKALDYVAPGQWDNLVGFDNTVRAITGETDANVIKKIRDRADSIYLDPQNGYQAAIKLYQIIDKADAAMGTAALANKVSEKISFLSFLGNITPKADVTQTIDLVLKIAIEIIAFCKINGIPQPNPQEFANILANNYQNASLMRMAALVCIDGILPLGPDFLMKIQEIIGGATANDAIMQNPVFQAVNSSLPGNSPADKVGFLSQAFNSVQGWMNNLVAKTGITPQSIANGLSSFVQIADDNLDFVAAFLDQTTNYFEHTGIQTVARSIILQAHTLVKTEIAEEAKKPQQQDTASASKSKSDTPTQYEVNSTVEVWDEEQEEWYKATIQKIKDDQFFINYVGYGSSADEWVGEDVIRIRALESSDDNGFAVGQKVKCWDEENEEWYSATIEEIRGQQYFVHYQGYDSSYDEWLDLAEIR
;
A
#
# COMPACT_ATOMS: atom_id res chain seq x y z
N MET A 1 -17.31 -1.14 1.16
CA MET A 1 -16.35 -0.48 2.08
C MET A 1 -15.36 0.28 1.23
N ASP A 2 -14.91 1.45 1.67
CA ASP A 2 -13.78 2.14 1.03
C ASP A 2 -12.53 1.25 1.18
N LYS A 3 -11.68 1.17 0.14
CA LYS A 3 -10.47 0.34 0.16
C LYS A 3 -9.49 0.81 1.24
N THR A 4 -8.81 -0.12 1.90
CA THR A 4 -7.75 0.20 2.86
C THR A 4 -6.47 0.67 2.15
N ILE A 5 -5.52 1.29 2.87
CA ILE A 5 -4.27 1.73 2.24
C ILE A 5 -3.47 0.53 1.73
N VAL A 6 -3.52 -0.57 2.47
CA VAL A 6 -2.92 -1.83 2.09
C VAL A 6 -3.46 -2.32 0.75
N GLN A 7 -4.79 -2.41 0.62
CA GLN A 7 -5.43 -2.81 -0.63
C GLN A 7 -5.08 -1.88 -1.79
N LEU A 8 -5.07 -0.56 -1.56
CA LEU A 8 -4.73 0.42 -2.59
C LEU A 8 -3.30 0.24 -3.12
N VAL A 9 -2.33 -0.07 -2.26
CA VAL A 9 -0.92 -0.30 -2.66
C VAL A 9 -0.74 -1.67 -3.32
N ASP A 10 -1.43 -2.71 -2.83
CA ASP A 10 -1.38 -4.06 -3.41
C ASP A 10 -1.98 -4.10 -4.83
N GLU A 11 -2.97 -3.25 -5.10
CA GLU A 11 -3.62 -3.14 -6.42
C GLU A 11 -2.89 -2.20 -7.40
N LEU A 12 -1.83 -1.49 -6.97
CA LEU A 12 -1.06 -0.64 -7.89
C LEU A 12 -0.42 -1.50 -9.00
N PRO A 13 -0.53 -1.08 -10.27
CA PRO A 13 0.02 -1.84 -11.38
C PRO A 13 1.55 -1.86 -11.33
N SER A 14 2.15 -3.05 -11.44
CA SER A 14 3.60 -3.23 -11.54
C SER A 14 4.14 -2.82 -12.93
N ASP A 15 3.32 -2.97 -13.97
CA ASP A 15 3.59 -2.54 -15.35
C ASP A 15 2.30 -2.13 -16.06
N ASN A 16 2.23 -0.87 -16.51
CA ASN A 16 1.18 -0.32 -17.36
C ASN A 16 1.70 0.96 -18.05
N ILE A 17 0.84 1.66 -18.81
CA ILE A 17 1.25 2.90 -19.50
C ILE A 17 1.72 3.97 -18.51
N THR A 18 1.03 4.18 -17.39
CA THR A 18 1.46 5.09 -16.32
C THR A 18 2.89 4.79 -15.86
N VAL A 19 3.19 3.53 -15.53
CA VAL A 19 4.52 3.10 -15.07
C VAL A 19 5.58 3.31 -16.14
N LYS A 20 5.28 2.98 -17.41
CA LYS A 20 6.23 3.18 -18.52
C LYS A 20 6.51 4.66 -18.77
N VAL A 21 5.49 5.52 -18.71
CA VAL A 21 5.61 6.97 -18.85
C VAL A 21 6.45 7.55 -17.71
N LEU A 22 6.17 7.19 -16.45
CA LEU A 22 6.94 7.65 -15.31
C LEU A 22 8.42 7.21 -15.39
N LYS A 23 8.70 5.97 -15.81
CA LYS A 23 10.07 5.50 -16.08
C LYS A 23 10.75 6.30 -17.20
N ALA A 24 10.01 6.61 -18.27
CA ALA A 24 10.55 7.40 -19.39
C ALA A 24 10.85 8.85 -18.99
N LEU A 25 10.18 9.38 -17.97
CA LEU A 25 10.42 10.71 -17.41
C LEU A 25 11.49 10.74 -16.31
N ASP A 26 12.14 9.62 -15.99
CA ASP A 26 13.17 9.56 -14.94
C ASP A 26 14.31 10.57 -15.19
N TYR A 27 14.67 10.85 -16.44
CA TYR A 27 15.70 11.86 -16.75
C TYR A 27 15.36 13.28 -16.24
N VAL A 28 14.09 13.58 -15.97
CA VAL A 28 13.62 14.87 -15.41
C VAL A 28 13.77 14.91 -13.89
N ALA A 29 13.60 13.77 -13.22
CA ALA A 29 13.74 13.60 -11.77
C ALA A 29 14.54 12.32 -11.46
N PRO A 30 15.86 12.30 -11.77
CA PRO A 30 16.64 11.07 -11.86
C PRO A 30 16.76 10.34 -10.52
N GLY A 31 16.40 9.06 -10.54
CA GLY A 31 16.46 8.17 -9.37
C GLY A 31 15.49 8.57 -8.26
N GLN A 32 14.53 9.45 -8.55
CA GLN A 32 13.53 9.86 -7.56
C GLN A 32 12.37 8.89 -7.47
N TRP A 33 12.18 7.96 -8.41
CA TRP A 33 11.00 7.11 -8.36
C TRP A 33 11.29 5.68 -8.79
N ASP A 34 10.91 4.78 -7.89
CA ASP A 34 10.75 3.36 -8.16
C ASP A 34 9.26 3.02 -8.07
N ASN A 35 8.84 2.05 -8.89
CA ASN A 35 7.47 1.56 -8.85
C ASN A 35 7.27 0.60 -7.66
N LEU A 36 7.26 1.13 -6.44
CA LEU A 36 6.94 0.38 -5.24
C LEU A 36 5.45 0.00 -5.25
N VAL A 37 5.21 -1.29 -5.42
CA VAL A 37 3.88 -1.94 -5.40
C VAL A 37 3.94 -3.15 -4.48
N GLY A 38 2.77 -3.55 -3.96
CA GLY A 38 2.70 -4.52 -2.87
C GLY A 38 3.10 -3.86 -1.54
N PHE A 39 2.18 -3.85 -0.57
CA PHE A 39 2.35 -3.11 0.67
C PHE A 39 3.57 -3.59 1.45
N ASP A 40 3.74 -4.90 1.61
CA ASP A 40 4.88 -5.48 2.33
C ASP A 40 6.21 -5.18 1.64
N ASN A 41 6.26 -5.28 0.30
CA ASN A 41 7.44 -4.89 -0.47
C ASN A 41 7.77 -3.40 -0.28
N THR A 42 6.74 -2.56 -0.23
CA THR A 42 6.87 -1.13 0.03
C THR A 42 7.38 -0.86 1.45
N VAL A 43 6.92 -1.60 2.46
CA VAL A 43 7.46 -1.55 3.82
C VAL A 43 8.96 -1.87 3.81
N ARG A 44 9.36 -3.02 3.23
CA ARG A 44 10.77 -3.44 3.15
C ARG A 44 11.64 -2.37 2.50
N ALA A 45 11.21 -1.81 1.37
CA ALA A 45 11.95 -0.79 0.64
C ALA A 45 12.10 0.52 1.42
N ILE A 46 11.09 0.93 2.19
CA ILE A 46 11.07 2.21 2.91
C ILE A 46 11.81 2.12 4.24
N THR A 47 11.64 1.01 4.96
CA THR A 47 12.08 0.89 6.36
C THR A 47 13.31 0.02 6.54
N GLY A 48 13.61 -0.85 5.57
CA GLY A 48 14.61 -1.91 5.69
C GLY A 48 14.16 -3.08 6.59
N GLU A 49 12.90 -3.08 7.05
CA GLU A 49 12.36 -4.16 7.88
C GLU A 49 12.27 -5.45 7.06
N THR A 50 12.62 -6.59 7.67
CA THR A 50 12.59 -7.91 7.03
C THR A 50 11.84 -8.95 7.85
N ASP A 51 11.59 -8.68 9.13
CA ASP A 51 10.80 -9.54 10.02
C ASP A 51 9.32 -9.52 9.60
N ALA A 52 8.79 -10.70 9.25
CA ALA A 52 7.42 -10.84 8.76
C ALA A 52 6.36 -10.43 9.79
N ASN A 53 6.60 -10.67 11.08
CA ASN A 53 5.68 -10.31 12.16
C ASN A 53 5.69 -8.79 12.39
N VAL A 54 6.85 -8.15 12.30
CA VAL A 54 6.93 -6.68 12.35
C VAL A 54 6.23 -6.07 11.14
N ILE A 55 6.39 -6.64 9.94
CA ILE A 55 5.67 -6.20 8.74
C ILE A 55 4.15 -6.38 8.90
N LYS A 56 3.67 -7.49 9.45
CA LYS A 56 2.24 -7.72 9.77
C LYS A 56 1.72 -6.65 10.74
N LYS A 57 2.44 -6.37 11.84
CA LYS A 57 2.09 -5.28 12.78
C LYS A 57 2.07 -3.91 12.10
N ILE A 58 3.01 -3.62 11.20
CA ILE A 58 3.03 -2.38 10.41
C ILE A 58 1.82 -2.29 9.49
N ARG A 59 1.42 -3.40 8.85
CA ARG A 59 0.23 -3.50 7.99
C ARG A 59 -1.04 -3.16 8.75
N ASP A 60 -1.28 -3.81 9.89
CA ASP A 60 -2.46 -3.57 10.73
C ASP A 60 -2.49 -2.13 11.28
N ARG A 61 -1.33 -1.62 11.69
CA ARG A 61 -1.20 -0.23 12.17
C ARG A 61 -1.42 0.78 11.05
N ALA A 62 -0.95 0.49 9.84
CA ALA A 62 -1.13 1.37 8.69
C ALA A 62 -2.60 1.51 8.32
N ASP A 63 -3.34 0.40 8.29
CA ASP A 63 -4.79 0.45 8.04
C ASP A 63 -5.52 1.20 9.15
N SER A 64 -5.14 1.01 10.42
CA SER A 64 -5.70 1.78 11.54
C SER A 64 -5.46 3.29 11.40
N ILE A 65 -4.24 3.71 11.05
CA ILE A 65 -3.89 5.12 10.81
C ILE A 65 -4.67 5.69 9.62
N TYR A 66 -4.79 4.90 8.55
CA TYR A 66 -5.49 5.31 7.34
C TYR A 66 -6.98 5.50 7.57
N LEU A 67 -7.62 4.60 8.34
CA LEU A 67 -9.06 4.61 8.61
C LEU A 67 -9.48 5.62 9.69
N ASP A 68 -8.53 6.15 10.47
CA ASP A 68 -8.81 7.18 11.47
C ASP A 68 -9.28 8.49 10.80
N PRO A 69 -10.53 8.93 11.02
CA PRO A 69 -11.08 10.13 10.40
C PRO A 69 -10.43 11.43 10.89
N GLN A 70 -9.65 11.40 11.97
CA GLN A 70 -8.85 12.55 12.41
C GLN A 70 -7.66 12.81 11.47
N ASN A 71 -7.21 11.78 10.74
CA ASN A 71 -6.13 11.91 9.78
C ASN A 71 -6.64 12.36 8.41
N GLY A 72 -5.81 13.09 7.66
CA GLY A 72 -6.16 13.58 6.33
C GLY A 72 -5.98 12.57 5.19
N TYR A 73 -5.53 11.34 5.46
CA TYR A 73 -5.06 10.41 4.44
C TYR A 73 -6.15 9.94 3.47
N GLN A 74 -7.33 9.55 3.96
CA GLN A 74 -8.43 9.14 3.07
C GLN A 74 -8.89 10.29 2.18
N ALA A 75 -8.92 11.50 2.72
CA ALA A 75 -9.28 12.69 1.96
C ALA A 75 -8.23 13.01 0.89
N ALA A 76 -6.93 12.84 1.19
CA ALA A 76 -5.86 13.00 0.20
C ALA A 76 -5.95 11.97 -0.93
N ILE A 77 -6.17 10.69 -0.62
CA ILE A 77 -6.40 9.65 -1.64
C ILE A 77 -7.60 10.00 -2.51
N LYS A 78 -8.75 10.34 -1.90
CA LYS A 78 -9.96 10.70 -2.66
C LYS A 78 -9.69 11.85 -3.65
N LEU A 79 -8.92 12.85 -3.24
CA LEU A 79 -8.53 13.94 -4.12
C LEU A 79 -7.66 13.49 -5.30
N TYR A 80 -6.65 12.65 -5.06
CA TYR A 80 -5.81 12.09 -6.12
C TYR A 80 -6.60 11.22 -7.10
N GLN A 81 -7.60 10.50 -6.62
CA GLN A 81 -8.47 9.69 -7.47
C GLN A 81 -9.47 10.54 -8.27
N ILE A 82 -10.06 11.56 -7.66
CA ILE A 82 -11.04 12.42 -8.33
C ILE A 82 -10.39 13.23 -9.44
N ILE A 83 -9.21 13.82 -9.19
CA ILE A 83 -8.58 14.73 -10.16
C ILE A 83 -8.16 14.01 -11.45
N ASP A 84 -7.74 12.73 -11.37
CA ASP A 84 -7.42 11.93 -12.56
C ASP A 84 -8.67 11.35 -13.25
N LYS A 85 -9.75 11.05 -12.51
CA LYS A 85 -10.96 10.41 -13.07
C LYS A 85 -11.99 11.38 -13.62
N ALA A 86 -11.99 12.64 -13.17
CA ALA A 86 -13.02 13.62 -13.53
C ALA A 86 -13.01 14.00 -15.01
N ASP A 87 -11.89 13.77 -15.73
CA ASP A 87 -11.77 14.01 -17.18
C ASP A 87 -11.56 12.73 -18.00
N ALA A 88 -11.45 11.57 -17.34
CA ALA A 88 -11.28 10.29 -18.01
C ALA A 88 -12.61 9.80 -18.59
N ALA A 89 -12.98 10.30 -19.78
CA ALA A 89 -14.00 9.67 -20.60
C ALA A 89 -13.56 8.23 -20.91
N MET A 90 -14.35 7.24 -20.44
CA MET A 90 -14.05 5.81 -20.49
C MET A 90 -13.37 5.32 -21.80
N GLY A 91 -12.31 4.52 -21.65
CA GLY A 91 -11.70 3.79 -22.77
C GLY A 91 -10.56 2.81 -22.41
N THR A 92 -10.22 2.63 -21.14
CA THR A 92 -9.00 1.92 -20.70
C THR A 92 -9.08 0.39 -20.69
N ALA A 93 -10.28 -0.19 -20.81
CA ALA A 93 -10.46 -1.65 -20.82
C ALA A 93 -9.71 -2.34 -21.98
N ALA A 94 -9.49 -1.66 -23.11
CA ALA A 94 -8.79 -2.21 -24.27
C ALA A 94 -7.25 -2.27 -24.13
N LEU A 95 -6.67 -1.55 -23.15
CA LEU A 95 -5.22 -1.43 -22.97
C LEU A 95 -4.69 -2.27 -21.79
N ALA A 96 -5.56 -2.67 -20.87
CA ALA A 96 -5.22 -3.49 -19.70
C ALA A 96 -4.53 -4.83 -20.09
N ASN A 97 -4.86 -5.38 -21.27
CA ASN A 97 -4.33 -6.67 -21.75
C ASN A 97 -3.21 -6.54 -22.79
N LYS A 98 -2.79 -5.32 -23.19
CA LYS A 98 -1.81 -5.10 -24.28
C LYS A 98 -0.41 -4.67 -23.79
N VAL A 99 -0.11 -4.91 -22.51
CA VAL A 99 1.10 -4.43 -21.81
C VAL A 99 2.40 -5.04 -22.35
N SER A 100 2.34 -6.16 -23.09
CA SER A 100 3.51 -6.89 -23.61
C SER A 100 3.94 -6.53 -25.04
N GLU A 101 3.15 -5.76 -25.80
CA GLU A 101 3.46 -5.40 -27.19
C GLU A 101 3.70 -3.88 -27.34
N LYS A 102 4.53 -3.46 -28.32
CA LYS A 102 4.63 -2.05 -28.68
C LYS A 102 3.24 -1.56 -29.13
N ILE A 103 2.67 -0.62 -28.37
CA ILE A 103 1.35 -0.08 -28.66
C ILE A 103 1.48 0.84 -29.88
N SER A 104 0.85 0.46 -30.99
CA SER A 104 0.78 1.34 -32.15
C SER A 104 -0.21 2.47 -31.84
N PHE A 105 0.32 3.69 -31.73
CA PHE A 105 -0.42 4.94 -31.56
C PHE A 105 -1.55 5.12 -32.59
N LEU A 106 -1.35 4.62 -33.82
CA LEU A 106 -2.33 4.68 -34.90
C LEU A 106 -3.64 3.94 -34.57
N SER A 107 -3.59 2.92 -33.69
CA SER A 107 -4.80 2.21 -33.23
C SER A 107 -5.67 3.02 -32.27
N PHE A 108 -5.15 4.15 -31.76
CA PHE A 108 -5.82 5.00 -30.77
C PHE A 108 -6.28 6.34 -31.38
N LEU A 109 -5.64 6.83 -32.44
CA LEU A 109 -5.96 8.12 -33.11
C LEU A 109 -7.43 8.30 -33.53
N GLY A 110 -8.15 7.23 -33.84
CA GLY A 110 -9.54 7.31 -34.29
C GLY A 110 -10.51 7.94 -33.27
N ASN A 111 -10.15 7.97 -31.97
CA ASN A 111 -11.01 8.43 -30.88
C ASN A 111 -10.37 9.54 -30.00
N ILE A 112 -9.19 10.05 -30.34
CA ILE A 112 -8.52 11.08 -29.54
C ILE A 112 -8.79 12.45 -30.13
N THR A 113 -9.27 13.36 -29.30
CA THR A 113 -9.37 14.77 -29.66
C THR A 113 -8.41 15.57 -28.77
N PRO A 114 -7.43 16.28 -29.34
CA PRO A 114 -6.64 17.24 -28.57
C PRO A 114 -7.54 18.24 -27.85
N LYS A 115 -7.27 18.45 -26.55
CA LYS A 115 -8.00 19.44 -25.76
C LYS A 115 -7.53 20.85 -26.11
N ALA A 116 -8.40 21.84 -25.91
CA ALA A 116 -8.04 23.24 -26.04
C ALA A 116 -7.06 23.68 -24.93
N ASP A 117 -6.16 24.63 -25.22
CA ASP A 117 -5.22 25.22 -24.26
C ASP A 117 -5.88 25.67 -22.95
N VAL A 118 -7.12 26.21 -23.04
CA VAL A 118 -7.90 26.64 -21.87
C VAL A 118 -8.23 25.45 -20.96
N THR A 119 -8.65 24.31 -21.51
CA THR A 119 -8.97 23.12 -20.71
C THR A 119 -7.71 22.58 -20.04
N GLN A 120 -6.63 22.41 -20.80
CA GLN A 120 -5.33 21.93 -20.30
C GLN A 120 -4.78 22.82 -19.18
N THR A 121 -4.92 24.14 -19.35
CA THR A 121 -4.53 25.11 -18.32
C THR A 121 -5.31 24.93 -17.03
N ILE A 122 -6.64 24.75 -17.13
CA ILE A 122 -7.50 24.57 -15.95
C ILE A 122 -7.14 23.26 -15.25
N ASP A 123 -6.93 22.18 -16.00
CA ASP A 123 -6.58 20.86 -15.45
C ASP A 123 -5.25 20.90 -14.67
N LEU A 124 -4.20 21.50 -15.25
CA LEU A 124 -2.91 21.69 -14.58
C LEU A 124 -3.05 22.51 -13.29
N VAL A 125 -3.76 23.64 -13.34
CA VAL A 125 -3.92 24.53 -12.18
C VAL A 125 -4.73 23.85 -11.07
N LEU A 126 -5.73 23.05 -11.43
CA LEU A 126 -6.48 22.23 -10.49
C LEU A 126 -5.60 21.14 -9.87
N LYS A 127 -4.76 20.44 -10.64
CA LYS A 127 -3.82 19.45 -10.11
C LYS A 127 -2.84 20.08 -9.10
N ILE A 128 -2.33 21.28 -9.35
CA ILE A 128 -1.48 22.01 -8.39
C ILE A 128 -2.26 22.33 -7.10
N ALA A 129 -3.47 22.87 -7.23
CA ALA A 129 -4.32 23.19 -6.09
C ALA A 129 -4.64 21.95 -5.24
N ILE A 130 -4.95 20.83 -5.91
CA ILE A 130 -5.19 19.54 -5.25
C ILE A 130 -3.94 19.02 -4.57
N GLU A 131 -2.77 19.13 -5.19
CA GLU A 131 -1.51 18.72 -4.54
C GLU A 131 -1.26 19.51 -3.25
N ILE A 132 -1.50 20.83 -3.24
CA ILE A 132 -1.37 21.64 -2.03
C ILE A 132 -2.35 21.18 -0.94
N ILE A 133 -3.61 20.93 -1.30
CA ILE A 133 -4.64 20.49 -0.35
C ILE A 133 -4.28 19.10 0.21
N ALA A 134 -3.88 18.17 -0.65
CA ALA A 134 -3.48 16.82 -0.27
C ALA A 134 -2.22 16.84 0.60
N PHE A 135 -1.21 17.64 0.25
CA PHE A 135 -0.04 17.90 1.08
C PHE A 135 -0.41 18.35 2.49
N CYS A 136 -1.28 19.37 2.61
CA CYS A 136 -1.72 19.85 3.91
C CYS A 136 -2.45 18.77 4.71
N LYS A 137 -3.32 17.98 4.07
CA LYS A 137 -4.04 16.85 4.70
C LYS A 137 -3.10 15.76 5.21
N ILE A 138 -2.12 15.36 4.41
CA ILE A 138 -1.12 14.33 4.76
C ILE A 138 -0.27 14.78 5.95
N ASN A 139 0.03 16.07 6.04
CA ASN A 139 0.91 16.64 7.07
C ASN A 139 0.15 17.27 8.25
N GLY A 140 -1.17 17.08 8.36
CA GLY A 140 -1.97 17.62 9.45
C GLY A 140 -2.03 19.16 9.52
N ILE A 141 -1.78 19.84 8.39
CA ILE A 141 -1.87 21.30 8.30
C ILE A 141 -3.35 21.69 8.17
N PRO A 142 -3.91 22.48 9.11
CA PRO A 142 -5.37 22.68 9.21
C PRO A 142 -6.02 23.35 8.01
N GLN A 143 -5.27 24.15 7.24
CA GLN A 143 -5.78 24.90 6.09
C GLN A 143 -4.78 24.85 4.93
N PRO A 144 -5.26 24.81 3.67
CA PRO A 144 -4.39 24.85 2.49
C PRO A 144 -3.43 26.04 2.54
N ASN A 145 -2.14 25.78 2.39
CA ASN A 145 -1.08 26.79 2.49
C ASN A 145 -0.12 26.70 1.29
N PRO A 146 -0.38 27.46 0.20
CA PRO A 146 0.45 27.44 -1.01
C PRO A 146 1.92 27.84 -0.78
N GLN A 147 2.20 28.70 0.20
CA GLN A 147 3.55 29.18 0.47
C GLN A 147 4.39 28.13 1.21
N GLU A 148 3.79 27.47 2.21
CA GLU A 148 4.42 26.35 2.92
C GLU A 148 4.67 25.19 1.95
N PHE A 149 3.68 24.89 1.10
CA PHE A 149 3.84 23.90 0.04
C PHE A 149 5.01 24.23 -0.89
N ALA A 150 5.10 25.46 -1.38
CA ALA A 150 6.19 25.87 -2.27
C ALA A 150 7.57 25.72 -1.62
N ASN A 151 7.69 26.04 -0.32
CA ASN A 151 8.92 25.85 0.44
C ASN A 151 9.30 24.36 0.53
N ILE A 152 8.35 23.50 0.85
CA ILE A 152 8.57 22.05 0.96
C ILE A 152 8.82 21.41 -0.41
N LEU A 153 8.15 21.86 -1.46
CA LEU A 153 8.39 21.44 -2.85
C LEU A 153 9.82 21.75 -3.30
N ALA A 154 10.35 22.92 -2.94
CA ALA A 154 11.70 23.31 -3.32
C ALA A 154 12.79 22.54 -2.57
N ASN A 155 12.54 22.15 -1.31
CA ASN A 155 13.60 21.71 -0.41
C ASN A 155 13.49 20.24 0.07
N ASN A 156 12.29 19.66 0.05
CA ASN A 156 12.00 18.41 0.75
C ASN A 156 11.12 17.43 -0.04
N TYR A 157 10.54 17.83 -1.17
CA TYR A 157 9.84 16.91 -2.06
C TYR A 157 10.83 15.90 -2.65
N GLN A 158 10.44 14.63 -2.60
CA GLN A 158 11.25 13.48 -3.02
C GLN A 158 10.34 12.30 -3.36
N ASN A 159 10.92 11.21 -3.86
CA ASN A 159 10.19 9.97 -4.12
C ASN A 159 9.03 10.18 -5.13
N ALA A 160 7.94 9.42 -4.97
CA ALA A 160 6.71 9.54 -5.76
C ALA A 160 6.15 10.96 -5.82
N SER A 161 6.23 11.75 -4.74
CA SER A 161 5.72 13.13 -4.73
C SER A 161 6.48 14.06 -5.68
N LEU A 162 7.82 13.95 -5.72
CA LEU A 162 8.64 14.76 -6.64
C LEU A 162 8.45 14.31 -8.09
N MET A 163 8.41 12.99 -8.33
CA MET A 163 8.15 12.44 -9.65
C MET A 163 6.78 12.86 -10.18
N ARG A 164 5.73 12.88 -9.34
CA ARG A 164 4.41 13.40 -9.71
C ARG A 164 4.46 14.84 -10.18
N MET A 165 5.19 15.71 -9.47
CA MET A 165 5.31 17.12 -9.84
C MET A 165 6.13 17.31 -11.12
N ALA A 166 7.17 16.51 -11.33
CA ALA A 166 7.92 16.50 -12.59
C ALA A 166 7.04 16.02 -13.77
N ALA A 167 6.28 14.94 -13.56
CA ALA A 167 5.33 14.41 -14.53
C ALA A 167 4.22 15.43 -14.86
N LEU A 168 3.68 16.15 -13.86
CA LEU A 168 2.71 17.22 -14.08
C LEU A 168 3.27 18.32 -15.00
N VAL A 169 4.51 18.78 -14.76
CA VAL A 169 5.15 19.79 -15.62
C VAL A 169 5.32 19.26 -17.05
N CYS A 170 5.66 17.98 -17.21
CA CYS A 170 5.86 17.39 -18.53
C CYS A 170 4.53 17.16 -19.28
N ILE A 171 3.58 16.49 -18.64
CA ILE A 171 2.36 15.92 -19.25
C ILE A 171 1.26 16.96 -19.37
N ASP A 172 1.03 17.78 -18.35
CA ASP A 172 -0.04 18.78 -18.32
C ASP A 172 0.45 20.20 -18.65
N GLY A 173 1.76 20.42 -18.56
CA GLY A 173 2.39 21.71 -18.85
C GLY A 173 2.99 21.75 -20.26
N ILE A 174 4.24 21.33 -20.36
CA ILE A 174 5.09 21.55 -21.53
C ILE A 174 4.55 20.85 -22.77
N LEU A 175 4.12 19.59 -22.64
CA LEU A 175 3.68 18.82 -23.81
C LEU A 175 2.42 19.43 -24.48
N PRO A 176 1.33 19.74 -23.77
CA PRO A 176 0.14 20.35 -24.39
C PRO A 176 0.25 21.85 -24.64
N LEU A 177 0.94 22.62 -23.77
CA LEU A 177 0.94 24.08 -23.85
C LEU A 177 2.20 24.65 -24.51
N GLY A 178 3.23 23.83 -24.71
CA GLY A 178 4.51 24.23 -25.29
C GLY A 178 5.49 24.82 -24.26
N PRO A 179 6.66 25.29 -24.72
CA PRO A 179 7.72 25.77 -23.83
C PRO A 179 7.34 27.01 -23.02
N ASP A 180 6.41 27.83 -23.52
CA ASP A 180 5.91 29.04 -22.85
C ASP A 180 4.69 28.80 -21.94
N PHE A 181 4.45 27.55 -21.53
CA PHE A 181 3.24 27.16 -20.77
C PHE A 181 2.96 28.04 -19.55
N LEU A 182 4.00 28.47 -18.81
CA LEU A 182 3.83 29.33 -17.64
C LEU A 182 3.16 30.66 -17.99
N MET A 183 3.57 31.28 -19.11
CA MET A 183 3.00 32.54 -19.59
C MET A 183 1.56 32.33 -20.05
N LYS A 184 1.31 31.27 -20.82
CA LYS A 184 -0.06 30.92 -21.27
C LYS A 184 -1.01 30.71 -20.10
N ILE A 185 -0.58 29.99 -19.06
CA ILE A 185 -1.40 29.77 -17.87
C ILE A 185 -1.72 31.11 -17.19
N GLN A 186 -0.73 31.99 -17.02
CA GLN A 186 -0.95 33.32 -16.42
C GLN A 186 -1.97 34.15 -17.22
N GLU A 187 -1.89 34.15 -18.55
CA GLU A 187 -2.82 34.87 -19.42
C GLU A 187 -4.25 34.32 -19.29
N ILE A 188 -4.40 32.99 -19.28
CA ILE A 188 -5.72 32.33 -19.21
C ILE A 188 -6.35 32.53 -17.84
N ILE A 189 -5.63 32.33 -16.72
CA ILE A 189 -6.19 32.49 -15.37
C ILE A 189 -6.40 33.97 -14.99
N GLY A 190 -5.63 34.88 -15.58
CA GLY A 190 -5.76 36.33 -15.39
C GLY A 190 -6.81 37.00 -16.28
N GLY A 191 -7.35 36.26 -17.26
CA GLY A 191 -8.31 36.77 -18.24
C GLY A 191 -9.70 37.04 -17.66
N ALA A 192 -10.44 37.96 -18.28
CA ALA A 192 -11.78 38.37 -17.84
C ALA A 192 -12.82 37.22 -17.85
N THR A 193 -12.62 36.20 -18.69
CA THR A 193 -13.50 35.02 -18.83
C THR A 193 -13.00 33.80 -18.05
N ALA A 194 -11.89 33.92 -17.31
CA ALA A 194 -11.27 32.79 -16.60
C ALA A 194 -12.24 32.13 -15.63
N ASN A 195 -12.98 32.93 -14.87
CA ASN A 195 -13.94 32.44 -13.86
C ASN A 195 -15.00 31.54 -14.50
N ASP A 196 -15.62 31.98 -15.59
CA ASP A 196 -16.68 31.21 -16.25
C ASP A 196 -16.14 29.90 -16.85
N ALA A 197 -14.96 29.95 -17.48
CA ALA A 197 -14.31 28.77 -18.05
C ALA A 197 -13.93 27.74 -16.97
N ILE A 198 -13.34 28.20 -15.86
CA ILE A 198 -12.98 27.37 -14.71
C ILE A 198 -14.24 26.75 -14.09
N MET A 199 -15.29 27.54 -13.89
CA MET A 199 -16.51 27.06 -13.28
C MET A 199 -17.25 26.05 -14.15
N GLN A 200 -17.11 26.09 -15.48
CA GLN A 200 -17.73 25.12 -16.38
C GLN A 200 -16.89 23.85 -16.56
N ASN A 201 -15.63 23.85 -16.12
CA ASN A 201 -14.75 22.69 -16.25
C ASN A 201 -15.26 21.52 -15.37
N PRO A 202 -15.42 20.30 -15.93
CA PRO A 202 -15.91 19.13 -15.18
C PRO A 202 -15.03 18.75 -13.99
N VAL A 203 -13.71 18.88 -14.13
CA VAL A 203 -12.74 18.60 -13.06
C VAL A 203 -12.91 19.58 -11.91
N PHE A 204 -13.08 20.88 -12.20
CA PHE A 204 -13.41 21.88 -11.19
C PHE A 204 -14.68 21.49 -10.43
N GLN A 205 -15.75 21.13 -11.13
CA GLN A 205 -17.01 20.72 -10.51
C GLN A 205 -16.84 19.52 -9.58
N ALA A 206 -16.05 18.53 -9.99
CA ALA A 206 -15.78 17.32 -9.21
C ALA A 206 -15.03 17.61 -7.89
N VAL A 207 -14.09 18.57 -7.90
CA VAL A 207 -13.29 18.92 -6.70
C VAL A 207 -13.77 20.18 -5.97
N ASN A 208 -14.81 20.84 -6.47
CA ASN A 208 -15.30 22.13 -5.99
C ASN A 208 -15.53 22.15 -4.47
N SER A 209 -16.06 21.08 -3.90
CA SER A 209 -16.31 20.96 -2.45
C SER A 209 -15.04 20.92 -1.59
N SER A 210 -13.90 20.60 -2.19
CA SER A 210 -12.60 20.52 -1.50
C SER A 210 -11.76 21.78 -1.62
N LEU A 211 -12.09 22.68 -2.57
CA LEU A 211 -11.41 23.95 -2.75
C LEU A 211 -11.80 24.95 -1.64
N PRO A 212 -10.83 25.67 -1.04
CA PRO A 212 -11.10 26.66 0.00
C PRO A 212 -11.83 27.89 -0.57
N GLY A 213 -12.66 28.52 0.26
CA GLY A 213 -13.43 29.70 -0.09
C GLY A 213 -14.94 29.47 -0.15
N ASN A 214 -15.71 30.54 0.04
CA ASN A 214 -17.17 30.48 0.15
C ASN A 214 -17.87 30.90 -1.15
N SER A 215 -17.15 31.54 -2.07
CA SER A 215 -17.65 31.95 -3.38
C SER A 215 -16.80 31.36 -4.50
N PRO A 216 -17.33 31.27 -5.75
CA PRO A 216 -16.51 30.89 -6.90
C PRO A 216 -15.28 31.78 -7.10
N ALA A 217 -15.40 33.08 -6.81
CA ALA A 217 -14.29 34.03 -6.88
C ALA A 217 -13.18 33.69 -5.87
N ASP A 218 -13.52 33.29 -4.64
CA ASP A 218 -12.53 32.87 -3.64
C ASP A 218 -11.77 31.63 -4.12
N LYS A 219 -12.49 30.66 -4.71
CA LYS A 219 -11.91 29.40 -5.20
C LYS A 219 -10.97 29.65 -6.37
N VAL A 220 -11.36 30.47 -7.35
CA VAL A 220 -10.45 30.87 -8.44
C VAL A 220 -9.28 31.68 -7.89
N GLY A 221 -9.50 32.54 -6.89
CA GLY A 221 -8.43 33.23 -6.17
C GLY A 221 -7.41 32.27 -5.56
N PHE A 222 -7.86 31.16 -4.96
CA PHE A 222 -6.97 30.11 -4.46
C PHE A 222 -6.21 29.40 -5.59
N LEU A 223 -6.86 29.07 -6.70
CA LEU A 223 -6.20 28.47 -7.87
C LEU A 223 -5.05 29.35 -8.39
N SER A 224 -5.29 30.66 -8.50
CA SER A 224 -4.26 31.62 -8.91
C SER A 224 -3.11 31.71 -7.90
N GLN A 225 -3.41 31.72 -6.60
CA GLN A 225 -2.38 31.71 -5.55
C GLN A 225 -1.54 30.43 -5.56
N ALA A 226 -2.21 29.28 -5.72
CA ALA A 226 -1.59 27.97 -5.82
C ALA A 226 -0.59 27.90 -6.98
N PHE A 227 -1.01 28.32 -8.18
CA PHE A 227 -0.12 28.34 -9.34
C PHE A 227 1.05 29.31 -9.16
N ASN A 228 0.77 30.54 -8.68
CA ASN A 228 1.80 31.56 -8.47
C ASN A 228 2.88 31.11 -7.46
N SER A 229 2.53 30.34 -6.43
CA SER A 229 3.51 29.91 -5.43
C SER A 229 4.52 28.88 -5.99
N VAL A 230 4.17 28.14 -7.03
CA VAL A 230 5.01 27.05 -7.57
C VAL A 230 5.67 27.37 -8.92
N GLN A 231 5.30 28.49 -9.57
CA GLN A 231 5.89 28.94 -10.85
C GLN A 231 7.42 28.96 -10.83
N GLY A 232 8.02 29.50 -9.77
CA GLY A 232 9.48 29.58 -9.64
C GLY A 232 10.13 28.20 -9.64
N TRP A 233 9.51 27.23 -8.97
CA TRP A 233 9.99 25.85 -8.97
C TRP A 233 9.87 25.19 -10.35
N MET A 234 8.73 25.35 -11.04
CA MET A 234 8.53 24.80 -12.39
C MET A 234 9.52 25.40 -13.40
N ASN A 235 9.72 26.71 -13.36
CA ASN A 235 10.69 27.38 -14.22
C ASN A 235 12.12 26.89 -13.98
N ASN A 236 12.50 26.68 -12.71
CA ASN A 236 13.81 26.13 -12.36
C ASN A 236 13.97 24.68 -12.83
N LEU A 237 12.92 23.85 -12.74
CA LEU A 237 12.94 22.48 -13.25
C LEU A 237 13.20 22.48 -14.77
N VAL A 238 12.49 23.32 -15.52
CA VAL A 238 12.66 23.47 -16.98
C VAL A 238 14.07 23.93 -17.32
N ALA A 239 14.56 24.97 -16.66
CA ALA A 239 15.90 25.51 -16.89
C ALA A 239 17.00 24.49 -16.58
N LYS A 240 16.83 23.70 -15.51
CA LYS A 240 17.81 22.68 -15.09
C LYS A 240 17.87 21.49 -16.03
N THR A 241 16.73 21.06 -16.55
CA THR A 241 16.61 19.80 -17.30
C THR A 241 16.63 20.01 -18.82
N GLY A 242 16.32 21.22 -19.30
CA GLY A 242 16.20 21.49 -20.73
C GLY A 242 15.03 20.75 -21.39
N ILE A 243 14.02 20.36 -20.61
CA ILE A 243 12.84 19.63 -21.10
C ILE A 243 12.08 20.43 -22.15
N THR A 244 11.75 19.74 -23.25
CA THR A 244 10.96 20.23 -24.37
C THR A 244 9.86 19.23 -24.73
N PRO A 245 8.81 19.63 -25.46
CA PRO A 245 7.80 18.70 -25.96
C PRO A 245 8.41 17.52 -26.74
N GLN A 246 9.41 17.80 -27.58
CA GLN A 246 10.13 16.79 -28.35
C GLN A 246 10.95 15.85 -27.47
N SER A 247 11.60 16.36 -26.42
CA SER A 247 12.34 15.50 -25.49
C SER A 247 11.42 14.50 -24.79
N ILE A 248 10.21 14.92 -24.42
CA ILE A 248 9.20 14.08 -23.79
C ILE A 248 8.73 13.01 -24.79
N ALA A 249 8.32 13.42 -25.99
CA ALA A 249 7.91 12.49 -27.05
C ALA A 249 9.01 11.45 -27.38
N ASN A 250 10.27 11.89 -27.45
CA ASN A 250 11.41 11.00 -27.68
C ASN A 250 11.61 9.98 -26.55
N GLY A 251 11.42 10.37 -25.29
CA GLY A 251 11.47 9.44 -24.16
C GLY A 251 10.41 8.32 -24.26
N LEU A 252 9.25 8.65 -24.83
CA LEU A 252 8.12 7.75 -25.01
C LEU A 252 8.25 6.84 -26.25
N SER A 253 9.14 7.17 -27.19
CA SER A 253 9.34 6.45 -28.46
C SER A 253 9.67 4.96 -28.29
N SER A 254 10.20 4.58 -27.12
CA SER A 254 10.53 3.20 -26.78
C SER A 254 9.30 2.28 -26.72
N PHE A 255 8.12 2.81 -26.38
CA PHE A 255 6.88 2.04 -26.25
C PHE A 255 5.68 2.58 -27.05
N VAL A 256 5.75 3.82 -27.55
CA VAL A 256 4.74 4.40 -28.47
C VAL A 256 5.43 4.87 -29.75
N GLN A 257 4.97 4.40 -30.91
CA GLN A 257 5.42 4.97 -32.18
C GLN A 257 4.73 6.32 -32.41
N ILE A 258 5.46 7.41 -32.17
CA ILE A 258 4.97 8.78 -32.33
C ILE A 258 5.51 9.31 -33.67
N ALA A 259 4.64 9.91 -34.49
CA ALA A 259 5.07 10.67 -35.64
C ALA A 259 5.48 12.10 -35.21
N ASP A 260 6.54 12.64 -35.82
CA ASP A 260 7.23 13.86 -35.36
C ASP A 260 6.33 15.11 -35.23
N ASP A 261 5.21 15.17 -35.95
CA ASP A 261 4.31 16.34 -36.02
C ASP A 261 3.01 16.21 -35.20
N ASN A 262 2.89 15.22 -34.30
CA ASN A 262 1.63 14.89 -33.62
C ASN A 262 1.64 15.11 -32.09
N LEU A 263 2.40 16.09 -31.58
CA LEU A 263 2.57 16.32 -30.14
C LEU A 263 1.25 16.53 -29.38
N ASP A 264 0.28 17.22 -29.98
CA ASP A 264 -1.04 17.44 -29.38
C ASP A 264 -1.81 16.12 -29.15
N PHE A 265 -1.64 15.16 -30.05
CA PHE A 265 -2.22 13.82 -29.91
C PHE A 265 -1.44 12.97 -28.89
N VAL A 266 -0.13 13.19 -28.73
CA VAL A 266 0.65 12.56 -27.66
C VAL A 266 0.16 13.08 -26.31
N ALA A 267 -0.04 14.38 -26.16
CA ALA A 267 -0.58 14.98 -24.94
C ALA A 267 -1.93 14.35 -24.57
N ALA A 268 -2.86 14.31 -25.54
CA ALA A 268 -4.17 13.70 -25.32
C ALA A 268 -4.12 12.19 -25.07
N PHE A 269 -3.15 11.47 -25.66
CA PHE A 269 -2.91 10.05 -25.35
C PHE A 269 -2.41 9.83 -23.93
N LEU A 270 -1.50 10.66 -23.44
CA LEU A 270 -1.00 10.52 -22.07
C LEU A 270 -2.08 10.85 -21.05
N ASP A 271 -2.84 11.90 -21.30
CA ASP A 271 -3.95 12.32 -20.44
C ASP A 271 -5.03 11.22 -20.29
N GLN A 272 -5.48 10.61 -21.38
CA GLN A 272 -6.45 9.49 -21.33
C GLN A 272 -5.80 8.15 -20.91
N THR A 273 -4.49 8.10 -21.11
CA THR A 273 -3.52 7.02 -20.91
C THR A 273 -3.21 6.60 -19.49
N THR A 274 -3.06 7.64 -18.69
CA THR A 274 -2.27 7.60 -17.46
C THR A 274 -3.11 8.07 -16.30
N ASN A 275 -2.82 7.47 -15.15
CA ASN A 275 -3.36 7.84 -13.86
C ASN A 275 -2.20 8.13 -12.91
N TYR A 276 -1.20 8.87 -13.41
CA TYR A 276 0.06 9.06 -12.70
C TYR A 276 -0.13 9.84 -11.40
N PHE A 277 -1.15 10.68 -11.30
CA PHE A 277 -1.45 11.47 -10.11
C PHE A 277 -2.06 10.60 -9.01
N GLU A 278 -3.01 9.72 -9.36
CA GLU A 278 -3.55 8.67 -8.48
C GLU A 278 -2.44 7.70 -8.05
N HIS A 279 -1.70 7.14 -9.01
CA HIS A 279 -0.67 6.12 -8.76
C HIS A 279 0.40 6.60 -7.78
N THR A 280 1.02 7.75 -8.10
CA THR A 280 2.06 8.33 -7.23
C THR A 280 1.46 8.89 -5.94
N GLY A 281 0.20 9.32 -5.93
CA GLY A 281 -0.49 9.76 -4.73
C GLY A 281 -0.77 8.68 -3.71
N ILE A 282 -1.14 7.48 -4.16
CA ILE A 282 -1.23 6.29 -3.31
C ILE A 282 0.14 6.00 -2.69
N GLN A 283 1.21 6.02 -3.50
CA GLN A 283 2.57 5.77 -3.00
C GLN A 283 3.03 6.84 -1.99
N THR A 284 2.71 8.12 -2.21
CA THR A 284 3.02 9.20 -1.28
C THR A 284 2.32 9.01 0.07
N VAL A 285 1.02 8.70 0.07
CA VAL A 285 0.26 8.45 1.29
C VAL A 285 0.77 7.20 2.01
N ALA A 286 0.99 6.11 1.27
CA ALA A 286 1.53 4.86 1.81
C ALA A 286 2.87 5.09 2.50
N ARG A 287 3.80 5.84 1.90
CA ARG A 287 5.08 6.16 2.52
C ARG A 287 4.93 6.89 3.85
N SER A 288 4.07 7.90 3.92
CA SER A 288 3.81 8.65 5.16
C SER A 288 3.31 7.72 6.26
N ILE A 289 2.29 6.91 5.94
CA ILE A 289 1.66 5.99 6.87
C ILE A 289 2.63 4.90 7.31
N ILE A 290 3.40 4.31 6.40
CA ILE A 290 4.39 3.26 6.71
C ILE A 290 5.46 3.79 7.67
N LEU A 291 6.00 4.99 7.43
CA LEU A 291 7.01 5.58 8.34
C LEU A 291 6.44 5.83 9.73
N GLN A 292 5.19 6.32 9.81
CA GLN A 292 4.49 6.52 11.07
C GLN A 292 4.20 5.19 11.80
N ALA A 293 3.61 4.22 11.09
CA ALA A 293 3.30 2.89 11.60
C ALA A 293 4.55 2.17 12.09
N HIS A 294 5.64 2.19 11.31
CA HIS A 294 6.92 1.60 11.69
C HIS A 294 7.51 2.21 12.96
N THR A 295 7.39 3.54 13.13
CA THR A 295 7.84 4.22 14.36
C THR A 295 7.01 3.80 15.57
N LEU A 296 5.69 3.71 15.42
CA LEU A 296 4.78 3.28 16.49
C LEU A 296 5.02 1.81 16.86
N VAL A 297 5.09 0.91 15.89
CA VAL A 297 5.34 -0.51 16.10
C VAL A 297 6.70 -0.74 16.78
N LYS A 298 7.76 -0.02 16.37
CA LYS A 298 9.05 -0.07 17.06
C LYS A 298 8.98 0.40 18.50
N THR A 299 8.19 1.43 18.77
CA THR A 299 7.99 1.95 20.13
C THR A 299 7.23 0.94 20.98
N GLU A 300 6.17 0.35 20.45
CA GLU A 300 5.35 -0.67 21.12
C GLU A 300 6.18 -1.91 21.46
N ILE A 301 6.95 -2.43 20.51
CA ILE A 301 7.88 -3.56 20.75
C ILE A 301 8.91 -3.19 21.83
N ALA A 302 9.45 -1.97 21.80
CA ALA A 302 10.42 -1.53 22.80
C ALA A 302 9.79 -1.30 24.18
N GLU A 303 8.51 -0.90 24.27
CA GLU A 303 7.77 -0.72 25.51
C GLU A 303 7.32 -2.06 26.10
N GLU A 304 6.87 -3.01 25.27
CA GLU A 304 6.62 -4.40 25.64
C GLU A 304 7.87 -5.04 26.25
N ALA A 305 9.04 -4.77 25.67
CA ALA A 305 10.32 -5.23 26.22
C ALA A 305 10.73 -4.53 27.54
N LYS A 306 10.14 -3.37 27.89
CA LYS A 306 10.45 -2.58 29.10
C LYS A 306 9.44 -2.76 30.23
N LYS A 307 8.24 -3.28 29.96
CA LYS A 307 7.25 -3.56 31.01
C LYS A 307 7.86 -4.57 31.99
N PRO A 308 7.94 -4.25 33.31
CA PRO A 308 8.22 -5.27 34.31
C PRO A 308 7.17 -6.37 34.14
N GLN A 309 7.56 -7.64 34.28
CA GLN A 309 6.58 -8.72 34.45
C GLN A 309 5.64 -8.32 35.59
N GLN A 310 4.44 -7.85 35.25
CA GLN A 310 3.41 -7.59 36.24
C GLN A 310 3.01 -8.95 36.80
N GLN A 311 3.44 -9.19 38.04
CA GLN A 311 2.77 -10.12 38.94
C GLN A 311 1.35 -9.61 39.14
N ASP A 312 0.42 -10.04 38.28
CA ASP A 312 -0.99 -9.86 38.58
C ASP A 312 -1.41 -10.91 39.60
N THR A 313 -1.52 -10.42 40.83
CA THR A 313 -2.23 -11.03 41.94
C THR A 313 -3.75 -10.92 41.73
N ALA A 314 -4.44 -12.05 41.95
CA ALA A 314 -5.90 -12.26 42.04
C ALA A 314 -6.62 -12.45 40.69
N SER A 315 -7.46 -13.46 40.47
CA SER A 315 -8.23 -14.30 41.39
C SER A 315 -8.42 -15.72 40.84
N ALA A 316 -8.45 -16.67 41.76
CA ALA A 316 -8.69 -18.08 41.50
C ALA A 316 -10.07 -18.36 40.88
N SER A 317 -10.08 -19.17 39.82
CA SER A 317 -11.02 -20.29 39.71
C SER A 317 -10.24 -21.55 39.32
N LYS A 318 -10.32 -22.54 40.19
CA LYS A 318 -9.64 -23.84 40.09
C LYS A 318 -10.19 -24.67 38.93
N SER A 319 -9.28 -25.32 38.20
CA SER A 319 -9.33 -26.76 37.94
C SER A 319 -7.90 -27.26 37.81
N LYS A 320 -7.39 -27.85 38.90
CA LYS A 320 -6.09 -28.53 38.91
C LYS A 320 -6.21 -29.82 38.09
N SER A 321 -5.45 -29.91 37.01
CA SER A 321 -4.95 -31.17 36.47
C SER A 321 -3.62 -31.46 37.17
N ASP A 322 -3.62 -32.32 38.19
CA ASP A 322 -2.38 -32.80 38.84
C ASP A 322 -1.76 -33.92 37.97
N THR A 323 -1.35 -33.57 36.73
CA THR A 323 -0.48 -34.43 35.91
C THR A 323 0.87 -33.73 35.80
N PRO A 324 2.01 -34.39 36.10
CA PRO A 324 3.33 -33.81 35.84
C PRO A 324 3.43 -33.48 34.35
N THR A 325 3.55 -32.21 34.00
CA THR A 325 3.68 -31.80 32.59
C THR A 325 4.97 -32.42 32.05
N GLN A 326 4.87 -33.18 30.95
CA GLN A 326 6.03 -33.81 30.27
C GLN A 326 7.03 -32.80 29.67
N TYR A 327 6.72 -31.51 29.79
CA TYR A 327 7.44 -30.40 29.21
C TYR A 327 8.42 -29.82 30.22
N GLU A 328 9.68 -29.66 29.80
CA GLU A 328 10.73 -29.06 30.61
C GLU A 328 11.26 -27.77 29.96
N VAL A 329 11.68 -26.80 30.77
CA VAL A 329 12.35 -25.60 30.26
C VAL A 329 13.63 -26.00 29.52
N ASN A 330 13.86 -25.39 28.36
CA ASN A 330 14.89 -25.67 27.36
C ASN A 330 14.68 -26.95 26.53
N SER A 331 13.55 -27.66 26.67
CA SER A 331 13.22 -28.74 25.75
C SER A 331 12.79 -28.20 24.38
N THR A 332 13.13 -28.94 23.32
CA THR A 332 12.64 -28.67 21.96
C THR A 332 11.26 -29.30 21.77
N VAL A 333 10.34 -28.50 21.25
CA VAL A 333 8.94 -28.85 21.01
C VAL A 333 8.54 -28.43 19.60
N GLU A 334 7.34 -28.82 19.19
CA GLU A 334 6.63 -28.23 18.05
C GLU A 334 5.37 -27.51 18.53
N VAL A 335 5.04 -26.40 17.89
CA VAL A 335 3.88 -25.56 18.17
C VAL A 335 3.06 -25.40 16.90
N TRP A 336 1.74 -25.58 17.00
CA TRP A 336 0.82 -25.51 15.88
C TRP A 336 0.50 -24.07 15.50
N ASP A 337 0.65 -23.75 14.22
CA ASP A 337 0.18 -22.49 13.62
C ASP A 337 -1.10 -22.77 12.82
N GLU A 338 -2.20 -22.13 13.22
CA GLU A 338 -3.52 -22.32 12.60
C GLU A 338 -3.64 -21.59 11.26
N GLU A 339 -2.90 -20.50 11.02
CA GLU A 339 -2.93 -19.76 9.75
C GLU A 339 -2.19 -20.51 8.63
N GLN A 340 -1.12 -21.24 8.99
CA GLN A 340 -0.28 -22.00 8.05
C GLN A 340 -0.60 -23.50 8.02
N GLU A 341 -1.45 -23.99 8.94
CA GLU A 341 -1.78 -25.40 9.12
C GLU A 341 -0.53 -26.29 9.29
N GLU A 342 0.47 -25.78 10.02
CA GLU A 342 1.79 -26.42 10.14
C GLU A 342 2.36 -26.35 11.57
N TRP A 343 3.17 -27.35 11.91
CA TRP A 343 3.88 -27.44 13.18
C TRP A 343 5.28 -26.81 13.08
N TYR A 344 5.55 -25.78 13.89
CA TYR A 344 6.83 -25.08 13.94
C TYR A 344 7.68 -25.52 15.13
N LYS A 345 8.98 -25.78 14.90
CA LYS A 345 9.92 -26.12 15.99
C LYS A 345 10.15 -24.92 16.90
N ALA A 346 10.09 -25.14 18.20
CA ALA A 346 10.36 -24.13 19.20
C ALA A 346 11.13 -24.70 20.41
N THR A 347 11.61 -23.82 21.28
CA THR A 347 12.24 -24.17 22.55
C THR A 347 11.43 -23.56 23.69
N ILE A 348 11.10 -24.35 24.71
CA ILE A 348 10.41 -23.82 25.89
C ILE A 348 11.37 -22.95 26.70
N GLN A 349 11.04 -21.68 26.87
CA GLN A 349 11.80 -20.73 27.66
C GLN A 349 11.27 -20.62 29.09
N LYS A 350 9.95 -20.75 29.28
CA LYS A 350 9.30 -20.71 30.61
C LYS A 350 8.06 -21.60 30.62
N ILE A 351 7.72 -22.10 31.80
CA ILE A 351 6.49 -22.85 32.06
C ILE A 351 5.75 -22.16 33.20
N LYS A 352 4.45 -21.94 33.03
CA LYS A 352 3.58 -21.39 34.06
C LYS A 352 2.23 -22.09 33.95
N ASP A 353 1.90 -22.87 34.96
CA ASP A 353 0.70 -23.73 34.96
C ASP A 353 0.66 -24.58 33.67
N ASP A 354 -0.41 -24.53 32.89
CA ASP A 354 -0.58 -25.28 31.62
C ASP A 354 -0.20 -24.43 30.37
N GLN A 355 0.59 -23.37 30.56
CA GLN A 355 1.08 -22.52 29.48
C GLN A 355 2.61 -22.57 29.35
N PHE A 356 3.08 -22.43 28.11
CA PHE A 356 4.48 -22.56 27.73
C PHE A 356 4.92 -21.31 26.99
N PHE A 357 5.90 -20.58 27.52
CA PHE A 357 6.53 -19.48 26.80
C PHE A 357 7.57 -20.07 25.87
N ILE A 358 7.36 -19.99 24.57
CA ILE A 358 8.19 -20.66 23.57
C ILE A 358 9.02 -19.64 22.78
N ASN A 359 10.16 -20.08 22.27
CA ASN A 359 10.95 -19.36 21.27
C ASN A 359 11.06 -20.23 20.02
N TYR A 360 10.55 -19.75 18.89
CA TYR A 360 10.59 -20.49 17.63
C TYR A 360 12.03 -20.60 17.10
N VAL A 361 12.44 -21.82 16.77
CA VAL A 361 13.79 -22.11 16.29
C VAL A 361 14.01 -21.46 14.94
N GLY A 362 15.02 -20.60 14.84
CA GLY A 362 15.32 -19.83 13.61
C GLY A 362 14.62 -18.48 13.54
N TYR A 363 13.82 -18.13 14.55
CA TYR A 363 13.12 -16.85 14.66
C TYR A 363 13.68 -16.04 15.84
N GLY A 364 13.55 -14.72 15.78
CA GLY A 364 13.97 -13.83 16.86
C GLY A 364 13.02 -13.92 18.07
N SER A 365 13.46 -13.39 19.22
CA SER A 365 12.63 -13.37 20.45
C SER A 365 11.36 -12.52 20.35
N SER A 366 11.16 -11.83 19.22
CA SER A 366 9.93 -11.10 18.87
C SER A 366 8.77 -12.04 18.53
N ALA A 367 9.06 -13.29 18.15
CA ALA A 367 8.07 -14.34 17.90
C ALA A 367 7.77 -15.16 19.16
N ASP A 368 8.40 -14.86 20.30
CA ASP A 368 8.16 -15.60 21.54
C ASP A 368 6.76 -15.31 22.07
N GLU A 369 6.02 -16.36 22.35
CA GLU A 369 4.64 -16.25 22.83
C GLU A 369 4.33 -17.30 23.90
N TRP A 370 3.25 -17.08 24.63
CA TRP A 370 2.70 -18.09 25.53
C TRP A 370 1.69 -18.91 24.74
N VAL A 371 1.92 -20.22 24.67
CA VAL A 371 1.00 -21.17 24.05
C VAL A 371 0.39 -22.10 25.09
N GLY A 372 -0.82 -22.56 24.83
CA GLY A 372 -1.51 -23.55 25.64
C GLY A 372 -1.03 -24.97 25.37
N GLU A 373 -1.38 -25.90 26.25
CA GLU A 373 -1.08 -27.32 26.09
C GLU A 373 -1.69 -27.91 24.80
N ASP A 374 -2.80 -27.37 24.31
CA ASP A 374 -3.57 -27.83 23.15
C ASP A 374 -2.84 -27.67 21.81
N VAL A 375 -1.89 -26.73 21.71
CA VAL A 375 -1.15 -26.41 20.48
C VAL A 375 0.34 -26.72 20.55
N ILE A 376 0.81 -27.43 21.59
CA ILE A 376 2.23 -27.80 21.77
C ILE A 376 2.38 -29.32 21.84
N ARG A 377 3.47 -29.85 21.24
CA ARG A 377 3.82 -31.27 21.29
C ARG A 377 5.32 -31.52 21.37
N ILE A 378 5.71 -32.68 21.93
CA ILE A 378 7.04 -33.26 21.76
C ILE A 378 6.99 -34.20 20.56
N ARG A 379 7.85 -34.00 19.56
CA ARG A 379 7.90 -34.87 18.38
C ARG A 379 8.77 -36.11 18.65
N ALA A 380 8.15 -37.28 18.76
CA ALA A 380 8.81 -38.56 19.01
C ALA A 380 9.25 -39.26 17.71
N LEU A 381 10.29 -38.74 17.06
CA LEU A 381 10.78 -39.26 15.76
C LEU A 381 11.26 -40.72 15.83
N GLU A 382 11.84 -41.16 16.94
CA GLU A 382 12.47 -42.49 17.05
C GLU A 382 11.47 -43.66 17.07
N SER A 383 10.19 -43.39 17.36
CA SER A 383 9.11 -44.38 17.44
C SER A 383 8.01 -44.16 16.40
N SER A 384 8.27 -43.33 15.39
CA SER A 384 7.29 -42.99 14.36
C SER A 384 7.23 -44.00 13.21
N ASP A 385 6.08 -44.06 12.55
CA ASP A 385 5.89 -44.79 11.30
C ASP A 385 6.56 -44.08 10.10
N ASP A 386 6.38 -44.61 8.88
CA ASP A 386 6.96 -44.03 7.66
C ASP A 386 6.45 -42.60 7.35
N ASN A 387 5.35 -42.17 7.97
CA ASN A 387 4.77 -40.84 7.83
C ASN A 387 5.12 -39.89 8.98
N GLY A 388 5.86 -40.35 9.99
CA GLY A 388 6.30 -39.54 11.12
C GLY A 388 5.31 -39.45 12.27
N PHE A 389 4.35 -40.38 12.38
CA PHE A 389 3.38 -40.48 13.46
C PHE A 389 3.67 -41.64 14.42
N ALA A 390 3.43 -41.43 15.71
CA ALA A 390 3.62 -42.45 16.75
C ALA A 390 2.38 -42.56 17.65
N VAL A 391 2.13 -43.75 18.21
CA VAL A 391 1.12 -43.94 19.26
C VAL A 391 1.49 -43.07 20.48
N GLY A 392 0.51 -42.35 21.01
CA GLY A 392 0.66 -41.35 22.08
C GLY A 392 1.04 -39.95 21.58
N GLN A 393 1.24 -39.74 20.27
CA GLN A 393 1.57 -38.43 19.73
C GLN A 393 0.34 -37.52 19.65
N LYS A 394 0.52 -36.25 20.03
CA LYS A 394 -0.47 -35.19 19.80
C LYS A 394 -0.45 -34.73 18.34
N VAL A 395 -1.63 -34.59 17.77
CA VAL A 395 -1.86 -34.23 16.36
C VAL A 395 -2.99 -33.21 16.24
N LYS A 396 -3.08 -32.59 15.06
CA LYS A 396 -4.25 -31.82 14.64
C LYS A 396 -5.03 -32.61 13.61
N CYS A 397 -6.33 -32.69 13.81
CA CYS A 397 -7.27 -33.44 12.97
C CYS A 397 -8.26 -32.47 12.34
N TRP A 398 -8.47 -32.60 11.03
CA TRP A 398 -9.36 -31.73 10.26
C TRP A 398 -10.81 -32.22 10.37
N ASP A 399 -11.71 -31.33 10.77
CA ASP A 399 -13.15 -31.59 10.75
C ASP A 399 -13.78 -30.89 9.53
N GLU A 400 -14.27 -31.68 8.57
CA GLU A 400 -14.90 -31.15 7.35
C GLU A 400 -16.25 -30.47 7.60
N GLU A 401 -16.98 -30.80 8.67
CA GLU A 401 -18.29 -30.23 8.96
C GLU A 401 -18.17 -28.82 9.55
N ASN A 402 -17.18 -28.63 10.43
CA ASN A 402 -16.92 -27.37 11.11
C ASN A 402 -15.86 -26.50 10.40
N GLU A 403 -15.14 -27.05 9.42
CA GLU A 403 -14.02 -26.40 8.73
C GLU A 403 -12.93 -25.92 9.74
N GLU A 404 -12.66 -26.73 10.78
CA GLU A 404 -11.76 -26.39 11.89
C GLU A 404 -10.81 -27.55 12.26
N TRP A 405 -9.65 -27.22 12.85
CA TRP A 405 -8.64 -28.18 13.31
C TRP A 405 -8.77 -28.48 14.82
N TYR A 406 -8.97 -29.75 15.16
CA TYR A 406 -9.10 -30.23 16.55
C TYR A 406 -7.83 -30.93 17.05
N SER A 407 -7.49 -30.73 18.33
CA SER A 407 -6.37 -31.43 18.95
C SER A 407 -6.77 -32.85 19.38
N ALA A 408 -5.98 -33.85 19.01
CA ALA A 408 -6.20 -35.24 19.37
C ALA A 408 -4.89 -35.97 19.71
N THR A 409 -5.01 -37.16 20.28
CA THR A 409 -3.89 -38.08 20.54
C THR A 409 -4.08 -39.37 19.76
N ILE A 410 -3.02 -39.88 19.13
CA ILE A 410 -3.06 -41.16 18.42
C ILE A 410 -3.08 -42.31 19.45
N GLU A 411 -4.13 -43.10 19.47
CA GLU A 411 -4.28 -44.26 20.36
C GLU A 411 -3.85 -45.57 19.67
N GLU A 412 -4.05 -45.70 18.37
CA GLU A 412 -3.66 -46.89 17.59
C GLU A 412 -3.26 -46.53 16.16
N ILE A 413 -2.27 -47.24 15.60
CA ILE A 413 -1.85 -47.11 14.20
C ILE A 413 -2.03 -48.46 13.50
N ARG A 414 -2.70 -48.45 12.33
CA ARG A 414 -2.87 -49.64 11.47
C ARG A 414 -2.57 -49.28 10.02
N GLY A 415 -1.36 -49.56 9.58
CA GLY A 415 -0.94 -49.21 8.23
C GLY A 415 -0.86 -47.69 8.07
N GLN A 416 -1.73 -47.09 7.25
CA GLN A 416 -1.80 -45.64 7.01
C GLN A 416 -3.05 -45.00 7.63
N GLN A 417 -3.68 -45.68 8.60
CA GLN A 417 -4.82 -45.17 9.34
C GLN A 417 -4.45 -44.97 10.81
N TYR A 418 -4.99 -43.91 11.40
CA TYR A 418 -4.67 -43.46 12.76
C TYR A 418 -5.96 -43.37 13.57
N PHE A 419 -6.07 -44.17 14.62
CA PHE A 419 -7.18 -44.07 15.56
C PHE A 419 -6.87 -42.98 16.58
N VAL A 420 -7.71 -41.96 16.65
CA VAL A 420 -7.45 -40.77 17.47
C VAL A 420 -8.49 -40.58 18.57
N HIS A 421 -8.04 -40.06 19.71
CA HIS A 421 -8.89 -39.59 20.79
C HIS A 421 -8.82 -38.07 20.90
N TYR A 422 -9.95 -37.39 20.75
CA TYR A 422 -10.05 -35.93 20.76
C TYR A 422 -9.92 -35.34 22.17
N GLN A 423 -9.04 -34.35 22.32
CA GLN A 423 -8.78 -33.73 23.61
C GLN A 423 -10.03 -33.01 24.13
N GLY A 424 -10.52 -33.40 25.31
CA GLY A 424 -11.70 -32.79 25.95
C GLY A 424 -13.04 -33.40 25.53
N TYR A 425 -13.04 -34.40 24.66
CA TYR A 425 -14.23 -35.13 24.23
C TYR A 425 -14.24 -36.54 24.83
N ASP A 426 -15.43 -37.15 24.90
CA ASP A 426 -15.55 -38.55 25.30
C ASP A 426 -15.28 -39.51 24.13
N SER A 427 -15.02 -40.78 24.43
CA SER A 427 -14.60 -41.77 23.43
C SER A 427 -15.65 -42.12 22.36
N SER A 428 -16.85 -41.52 22.40
CA SER A 428 -17.83 -41.66 21.31
C SER A 428 -17.47 -40.85 20.07
N TYR A 429 -16.55 -39.89 20.18
CA TYR A 429 -16.00 -39.11 19.08
C TYR A 429 -14.73 -39.72 18.48
N ASP A 430 -14.19 -40.78 19.08
CA ASP A 430 -12.94 -41.39 18.60
C ASP A 430 -13.16 -42.06 17.24
N GLU A 431 -12.25 -41.79 16.31
CA GLU A 431 -12.38 -42.25 14.94
C GLU A 431 -11.05 -42.63 14.29
N TRP A 432 -11.15 -43.28 13.13
CA TRP A 432 -10.00 -43.57 12.29
C TRP A 432 -9.87 -42.49 11.22
N LEU A 433 -8.71 -41.86 11.16
CA LEU A 433 -8.35 -40.85 10.17
C LEU A 433 -7.33 -41.38 9.17
N ASP A 434 -7.43 -40.90 7.94
CA ASP A 434 -6.44 -41.12 6.89
C ASP A 434 -5.37 -40.00 6.91
N LEU A 435 -4.27 -40.20 6.17
CA LEU A 435 -3.14 -39.25 6.15
C LEU A 435 -3.52 -37.82 5.74
N ALA A 436 -4.60 -37.64 4.97
CA ALA A 436 -5.03 -36.32 4.51
C ALA A 436 -5.56 -35.43 5.66
N GLU A 437 -6.14 -36.05 6.68
CA GLU A 437 -6.95 -35.42 7.73
C GLU A 437 -6.14 -35.14 9.01
N ILE A 438 -4.85 -35.50 9.04
CA ILE A 438 -4.02 -35.46 10.25
C ILE A 438 -2.71 -34.69 10.02
N ARG A 439 -2.25 -33.93 11.02
CA ARG A 439 -1.00 -33.14 11.02
C ARG A 439 -0.21 -33.25 12.32
#